data_AF-A0A967SQ78-F1
#
_entry.id   AF-A0A967SQ78-F1
#
_cell.length_a   1.000
_cell.length_b   1.000
_cell.length_c   1.000
_cell.angle_alpha   90.00
_cell.angle_beta   90.00
_cell.angle_gamma   90.00
#
_symmetry.space_group_name_H-M   'P 1'
#
loop_
_entity.id
_entity.type
_entity.pdbx_description
1 polymer ?
#
loop_
_entity_poly.entity_id
_entity_poly.type
_entity_poly.pdbx_seq_one_letter_code
_entity_poly.pdbx_strand_id
1 'polypeptide(L)' 'MSNKTIRIGTRDSQLATWQAEKVARELEKLGHDTELIFVKSEGDLDLTTPLTEMGGKGVFT' A
#
# COMPACT_ATOMS: atom_id res chain seq x y z
N MET A 1 -7.77 9.63 -25.52
CA MET A 1 -6.67 9.53 -24.53
C MET A 1 -6.94 8.28 -23.71
N SER A 2 -5.95 7.39 -23.56
CA SER A 2 -6.12 6.19 -22.73
C SER A 2 -6.27 6.62 -21.27
N ASN A 3 -7.49 6.58 -20.74
CA ASN A 3 -7.75 6.82 -19.31
C ASN A 3 -7.19 5.60 -18.55
N LYS A 4 -5.91 5.69 -18.19
CA LYS A 4 -5.21 4.58 -17.55
C LYS A 4 -5.45 4.70 -16.05
N THR A 5 -6.21 3.76 -15.50
CA THR A 5 -6.46 3.66 -14.07
C THR A 5 -5.15 3.59 -13.29
N ILE A 6 -5.01 4.44 -12.28
CA ILE A 6 -3.85 4.48 -11.39
C ILE A 6 -4.01 3.37 -10.35
N ARG A 7 -3.10 2.40 -10.37
CA ARG A 7 -3.08 1.30 -9.39
C ARG A 7 -2.22 1.69 -8.19
N ILE A 8 -2.82 1.74 -7.02
CA ILE A 8 -2.18 2.13 -5.76
C ILE A 8 -1.90 0.85 -4.96
N GLY A 9 -0.63 0.46 -4.85
CA GLY A 9 -0.20 -0.65 -3.99
C GLY A 9 -0.23 -0.25 -2.52
N THR A 10 -0.89 -1.03 -1.67
CA THR A 10 -0.94 -0.79 -0.21
C THR A 10 -0.93 -2.07 0.61
N ARG A 11 -0.48 -1.98 1.86
CA ARG A 11 -0.59 -3.09 2.84
C ARG A 11 -2.02 -3.22 3.35
N ASP A 12 -2.38 -4.40 3.84
CA ASP A 12 -3.73 -4.71 4.37
C ASP A 12 -4.00 -4.17 5.78
N SER A 13 -2.99 -3.62 6.46
CA SER A 13 -3.18 -2.92 7.74
C SER A 13 -4.16 -1.74 7.62
N GLN A 14 -4.93 -1.48 8.67
CA GLN A 14 -5.94 -0.41 8.68
C GLN A 14 -5.34 0.97 8.38
N LEU A 15 -4.15 1.27 8.92
CA LEU A 15 -3.48 2.55 8.67
C LEU A 15 -3.03 2.68 7.21
N ALA A 16 -2.44 1.62 6.63
CA ALA A 16 -2.00 1.64 5.24
C ALA A 16 -3.19 1.74 4.27
N THR A 17 -4.29 1.06 4.56
CA THR A 17 -5.55 1.18 3.80
C THR A 17 -6.07 2.61 3.84
N TRP A 18 -6.17 3.21 5.03
CA TRP A 18 -6.64 4.59 5.18
C TRP A 18 -5.74 5.59 4.44
N GLN A 19 -4.42 5.41 4.48
CA GLN A 19 -3.47 6.24 3.73
C GLN A 19 -3.67 6.12 2.23
N ALA A 20 -3.84 4.89 1.72
CA ALA A 20 -4.07 4.63 0.30
C ALA A 20 -5.41 5.20 -0.19
N GLU A 21 -6.48 5.02 0.58
CA GLU A 21 -7.78 5.63 0.29
C GLU A 21 -7.72 7.15 0.30
N LYS A 22 -6.93 7.76 1.21
CA LYS A 22 -6.74 9.21 1.22
C LYS A 22 -6.10 9.68 -0.08
N VAL A 23 -5.06 9.00 -0.56
CA VAL A 23 -4.41 9.32 -1.84
C VAL A 23 -5.36 9.09 -3.02
N ALA A 24 -6.11 7.99 -3.03
CA ALA A 24 -7.11 7.68 -4.04
C ALA A 24 -8.15 8.81 -4.17
N ARG A 25 -8.73 9.26 -3.05
CA ARG A 25 -9.70 10.37 -3.02
C ARG A 25 -9.13 11.68 -3.58
N GLU A 26 -7.86 11.99 -3.32
CA GLU A 26 -7.25 13.20 -3.88
C GLU A 26 -7.00 13.07 -5.39
N LEU A 27 -6.64 11.88 -5.88
CA LEU A 27 -6.48 11.62 -7.33
C LEU A 27 -7.83 11.64 -8.06
N GLU A 28 -8.88 11.09 -7.46
CA GLU A 28 -10.25 11.11 -8.00
C GLU A 28 -10.76 12.55 -8.15
N LYS A 29 -10.49 13.43 -7.18
CA LYS A 29 -10.81 14.87 -7.28
C LYS A 29 -10.12 15.56 -8.45
N LEU A 30 -8.95 15.07 -8.86
CA LEU A 30 -8.21 15.57 -10.02
C LEU A 30 -8.66 14.93 -11.35
N GLY A 31 -9.66 14.04 -11.32
CA GLY A 31 -10.22 13.38 -12.50
C GLY A 31 -9.48 12.10 -12.92
N HIS A 32 -8.72 11.48 -12.02
CA HIS A 32 -8.06 10.21 -12.27
C HIS A 32 -8.85 9.03 -11.70
N ASP A 33 -9.05 7.98 -12.51
CA ASP A 33 -9.55 6.70 -12.03
C ASP A 33 -8.47 6.00 -11.21
N THR A 34 -8.82 5.46 -10.04
CA THR A 34 -7.88 4.74 -9.17
C THR A 34 -8.38 3.34 -8.79
N GLU A 35 -7.44 2.44 -8.50
CA GLU A 35 -7.70 1.08 -8.03
C GLU A 35 -6.72 0.75 -6.90
N LEU A 36 -7.22 0.26 -5.75
CA LEU A 36 -6.39 -0.21 -4.65
C LEU A 36 -5.96 -1.66 -4.88
N ILE A 37 -4.66 -1.91 -4.82
CA ILE A 37 -4.07 -3.25 -4.94
C ILE A 37 -3.41 -3.58 -3.60
N PHE A 38 -3.94 -4.60 -2.91
CA PHE A 38 -3.38 -5.05 -1.64
C PHE A 38 -2.15 -5.93 -1.88
N VAL A 39 -1.05 -5.60 -1.22
CA VAL A 39 0.21 -6.34 -1.23
C VAL A 39 0.60 -6.71 0.20
N LYS A 40 1.12 -7.92 0.37
CA LYS A 40 1.68 -8.38 1.64
C LYS A 40 3.19 -8.26 1.60
N SER A 41 3.75 -7.65 2.64
CA SER A 41 5.20 -7.59 2.86
C SER A 41 5.68 -8.75 3.73
N GLU A 42 7.00 -8.97 3.81
CA GLU A 42 7.58 -9.99 4.69
C GLU A 42 7.20 -9.76 6.17
N GLY A 43 7.19 -8.51 6.62
CA GLY A 43 6.74 -8.13 7.95
C GLY A 43 5.22 -8.25 8.18
N ASP A 44 4.41 -8.40 7.12
CA ASP A 44 2.99 -8.78 7.28
C ASP A 44 2.81 -10.29 7.43
N LEU A 45 3.78 -11.08 6.93
CA LEU A 45 3.75 -12.54 6.96
C LEU A 45 4.39 -13.09 8.25
N ASP A 46 5.46 -12.45 8.73
CA ASP A 46 6.15 -12.82 9.96
C ASP A 46 5.94 -11.77 11.06
N LEU A 47 5.09 -12.11 12.02
CA LEU A 47 4.78 -11.29 13.20
C LEU A 47 5.55 -11.72 14.46
N THR A 48 6.42 -12.73 14.32
CA THR A 48 7.07 -13.40 15.46
C THR A 48 8.55 -13.08 15.55
N THR A 49 9.22 -12.94 14.41
CA THR A 49 10.62 -12.58 14.35
C THR A 49 10.80 -11.11 14.72
N PRO A 50 11.68 -10.77 15.68
CA PRO A 50 11.99 -9.38 15.97
C PRO A 50 12.47 -8.64 14.73
N LEU A 51 12.02 -7.39 14.52
CA LEU A 51 12.43 -6.57 13.37
C LEU A 51 13.96 -6.44 13.20
N THR A 52 14.69 -6.49 14.31
CA THR A 52 16.16 -6.46 14.33
C THR A 52 16.81 -7.68 13.67
N GLU A 53 16.12 -8.81 13.67
CA GLU A 53 16.58 -10.08 13.08
C GLU A 53 16.17 -10.20 11.59
N MET A 54 15.16 -9.43 11.14
CA MET A 54 14.67 -9.43 9.76
C MET A 54 15.52 -8.59 8.78
N GLY A 55 16.79 -8.33 9.10
CA GLY A 55 17.71 -7.58 8.21
C GLY A 55 17.43 -6.07 8.08
N GLY A 56 16.43 -5.54 8.79
CA GLY A 56 16.22 -4.10 9.06
C GLY A 56 15.76 -3.22 7.88
N LYS A 57 15.95 -3.62 6.62
CA LYS A 57 15.57 -2.84 5.43
C LYS A 57 14.63 -3.64 4.53
N GLY A 58 13.55 -3.01 4.07
CA GLY A 58 12.61 -3.65 3.13
C GLY A 58 11.55 -4.55 3.76
N VAL A 59 11.55 -4.67 5.10
CA VAL A 59 10.60 -5.55 5.83
C VAL A 59 9.13 -5.25 5.47
N PHE A 60 8.81 -3.99 5.15
CA PHE A 60 7.45 -3.53 4.86
C PHE A 60 7.26 -2.86 3.47
N THR A 61 8.29 -2.87 2.60
CA THR A 61 8.33 -2.10 1.34
C THR A 61 8.94 -2.91 0.21
#